data_AF-A0A4Z0QPP9-F1
#
_entry.id   AF-A0A4Z0QPP9-F1
#
_cell.length_a   1.000
_cell.length_b   1.000
_cell.length_c   1.000
_cell.angle_alpha   90.00
_cell.angle_beta   90.00
_cell.angle_gamma   90.00
#
_symmetry.space_group_name_H-M   'P 1'
#
loop_
_entity.id
_entity.type
_entity.pdbx_description
1 polymer ?
#
loop_
_entity_poly.entity_id
_entity_poly.type
_entity_poly.pdbx_seq_one_letter_code
_entity_poly.pdbx_strand_id
1 'polypeptide(L)' 'MDKPTIVWKGSPNFSSSKGYRTLAIVNHIMSGTLTGTDAWFTNPESKVSSHFGVGENGAIHQYVELENVAWANFFGQYP' A
#
# COMPACT_ATOMS: atom_id res chain seq x y z
N MET A 1 -1.77 -25.01 -2.67
CA MET A 1 -2.61 -23.85 -3.04
C MET A 1 -1.70 -22.93 -3.83
N ASP A 2 -2.08 -22.56 -5.05
CA ASP A 2 -1.22 -21.76 -5.91
C ASP A 2 -1.16 -20.32 -5.39
N LYS A 3 0.03 -19.72 -5.45
CA LYS A 3 0.23 -18.33 -5.02
C LYS A 3 -0.60 -17.41 -5.92
N PRO A 4 -1.39 -16.47 -5.38
CA PRO A 4 -2.16 -15.56 -6.21
C PRO A 4 -1.24 -14.68 -7.05
N THR A 5 -1.70 -14.31 -8.24
CA THR A 5 -1.02 -13.32 -9.07
C THR A 5 -1.12 -11.95 -8.42
N ILE A 6 0.03 -11.31 -8.18
CA ILE A 6 0.12 -9.96 -7.61
C ILE A 6 0.75 -9.06 -8.67
N VAL A 7 0.08 -7.95 -8.99
CA VAL A 7 0.59 -6.94 -9.92
C VAL A 7 1.31 -5.86 -9.13
N TRP A 8 2.58 -5.63 -9.44
CA TRP A 8 3.32 -4.51 -8.88
C TRP A 8 2.90 -3.20 -9.54
N LYS A 9 2.43 -2.24 -8.74
CA LYS A 9 2.09 -0.88 -9.18
C LYS A 9 3.13 0.13 -8.74
N GLY A 10 3.68 -0.05 -7.53
CA GLY A 10 4.65 0.83 -6.91
C GLY A 10 4.05 2.15 -6.42
N SER A 11 4.42 2.57 -5.22
CA SER A 11 4.16 3.89 -4.67
C SER A 11 5.49 4.52 -4.25
N PRO A 12 5.70 5.82 -4.50
CA PRO A 12 6.88 6.53 -3.98
C PRO A 12 6.75 6.87 -2.49
N ASN A 13 5.57 6.67 -1.90
CA ASN A 13 5.22 7.14 -0.56
C ASN A 13 5.44 6.03 0.48
N PHE A 14 6.68 5.82 0.88
CA PHE A 14 7.04 4.86 1.92
C PHE A 14 8.24 5.32 2.73
N SER A 15 8.40 4.75 3.92
CA SER A 15 9.56 4.97 4.78
C SER A 15 10.31 3.66 5.01
N SER A 16 11.60 3.74 5.35
CA SER A 16 12.32 2.59 5.90
C SER A 16 11.64 2.11 7.19
N SER A 17 11.61 0.80 7.41
CA SER A 17 11.18 0.18 8.67
C SER A 17 12.08 0.51 9.86
N LYS A 18 13.28 1.07 9.64
CA LYS A 18 14.26 1.38 10.69
C LYS A 18 14.59 0.17 11.60
N GLY A 19 14.43 -1.04 11.08
CA GLY A 19 14.63 -2.29 11.83
C GLY A 19 13.48 -2.71 12.74
N TYR A 20 12.35 -1.97 12.75
CA TYR A 20 11.15 -2.40 13.46
C TYR A 20 10.48 -3.56 12.74
N ARG A 21 10.02 -4.56 13.52
CA ARG A 21 9.27 -5.70 13.00
C ARG A 21 7.80 -5.36 12.81
N THR A 22 7.19 -5.83 11.72
CA THR A 22 5.74 -5.78 11.52
C THR A 22 5.04 -6.69 12.54
N LEU A 23 4.03 -6.15 13.23
CA LEU A 23 3.31 -6.86 14.31
C LEU A 23 1.88 -7.25 13.94
N ALA A 24 1.28 -6.56 12.97
CA ALA A 24 -0.13 -6.68 12.67
C ALA A 24 -0.40 -6.41 11.19
N ILE A 25 -1.52 -6.94 10.72
CA ILE A 25 -2.14 -6.58 9.45
C ILE A 25 -3.22 -5.55 9.76
N VAL A 26 -3.19 -4.40 9.09
CA VAL A 26 -4.23 -3.38 9.18
C VAL A 26 -5.02 -3.36 7.88
N ASN A 27 -6.32 -3.61 7.97
CA ASN A 27 -7.20 -3.62 6.82
C ASN A 27 -7.90 -2.27 6.65
N HIS A 28 -7.79 -1.68 5.46
CA HIS A 28 -8.43 -0.43 5.08
C HIS A 28 -9.35 -0.67 3.89
N ILE A 29 -10.42 0.11 3.79
CA ILE A 29 -11.31 0.12 2.61
C ILE A 29 -10.94 1.34 1.77
N MET A 30 -10.61 1.12 0.50
CA MET A 30 -10.39 2.22 -0.43
C MET A 30 -11.74 2.80 -0.88
N SER A 31 -11.80 4.12 -1.02
CA SER A 31 -12.96 4.79 -1.64
C SER A 31 -12.77 4.82 -3.16
N GLY A 32 -13.82 4.47 -3.91
CA GLY A 32 -13.77 4.41 -5.37
C GLY A 32 -13.29 3.06 -5.91
N THR A 33 -12.45 3.08 -6.93
CA THR A 33 -12.03 1.87 -7.67
C THR A 33 -10.57 1.51 -7.40
N LEU A 34 -10.20 0.25 -7.68
CA LEU A 34 -8.81 -0.20 -7.61
C LEU A 34 -7.90 0.63 -8.54
N THR A 35 -8.34 0.91 -9.78
CA THR A 35 -7.60 1.78 -10.71
C THR A 35 -7.48 3.22 -10.22
N GLY A 36 -8.51 3.76 -9.56
CA GLY A 36 -8.44 5.08 -8.93
C GLY A 36 -7.41 5.11 -7.79
N THR A 37 -7.36 4.03 -7.01
CA THR A 37 -6.35 3.84 -5.96
C THR A 37 -4.94 3.70 -6.54
N ASP A 38 -4.77 2.98 -7.66
CA ASP A 38 -3.49 2.93 -8.38
C ASP A 38 -3.00 4.32 -8.74
N ALA A 39 -3.86 5.12 -9.36
CA ALA A 39 -3.53 6.48 -9.78
C ALA A 39 -3.20 7.37 -8.57
N TRP A 40 -3.91 7.22 -7.46
CA TRP A 40 -3.68 8.01 -6.25
C TRP A 40 -2.37 7.62 -5.55
N PHE A 41 -2.11 6.33 -5.34
CA PHE A 41 -0.91 5.86 -4.64
C PHE A 41 0.38 5.97 -5.46
N THR A 42 0.30 6.00 -6.79
CA THR A 42 1.46 6.29 -7.66
C THR A 42 1.78 7.78 -7.73
N ASN A 43 0.88 8.66 -7.28
CA ASN A 43 1.12 10.10 -7.21
C ASN A 43 1.93 10.47 -5.96
N PRO A 44 3.16 11.03 -6.07
CA PRO A 44 3.96 11.43 -4.91
C PRO A 44 3.29 12.53 -4.07
N GLU A 45 2.47 13.40 -4.69
CA GLU A 45 1.77 14.47 -3.95
C GLU A 45 0.67 13.95 -3.03
N SER A 46 0.21 12.70 -3.21
CA SER A 46 -0.83 12.11 -2.36
C SER A 46 -0.38 11.93 -0.91
N LYS A 47 0.93 11.75 -0.68
CA LYS A 47 1.54 11.48 0.64
C LYS A 47 0.82 10.37 1.42
N VAL A 48 0.29 9.37 0.71
CA VAL A 48 -0.36 8.19 1.28
C VAL A 48 -0.04 6.96 0.45
N SER A 49 -0.12 5.78 1.07
CA SER A 49 0.03 4.48 0.41
C SER A 49 -0.51 3.36 1.29
N SER A 50 -0.70 2.17 0.72
CA SER A 50 -0.86 0.89 1.44
C SER A 50 0.11 -0.14 0.87
N HIS A 51 0.31 -1.28 1.55
CA HIS A 51 1.11 -2.37 0.97
C HIS A 51 0.37 -3.02 -0.20
N PHE A 52 -0.92 -3.32 -0.03
CA PHE A 52 -1.74 -3.98 -1.04
C PHE A 52 -3.08 -3.28 -1.24
N GLY A 53 -3.65 -3.49 -2.42
CA GLY A 53 -5.04 -3.19 -2.75
C GLY A 53 -5.67 -4.41 -3.39
N VAL A 54 -6.90 -4.74 -3.00
CA VAL A 54 -7.67 -5.85 -3.55
C VAL A 54 -8.95 -5.30 -4.16
N GLY A 55 -9.16 -5.53 -5.45
CA GLY A 55 -10.38 -5.15 -6.14
C GLY A 55 -11.51 -6.15 -5.88
N GLU A 56 -12.75 -5.72 -6.12
CA GLU A 56 -13.94 -6.58 -5.95
C GLU A 56 -13.92 -7.84 -6.84
N ASN A 57 -13.20 -7.79 -7.96
CA ASN A 57 -12.98 -8.92 -8.85
C ASN A 57 -11.85 -9.87 -8.40
N GLY A 58 -11.25 -9.63 -7.22
CA GLY A 58 -10.15 -10.41 -6.68
C GLY A 58 -8.77 -10.06 -7.23
N ALA A 59 -8.63 -9.03 -8.08
CA ALA A 59 -7.33 -8.54 -8.52
C ALA A 59 -6.53 -7.99 -7.33
N ILE A 60 -5.25 -8.37 -7.23
CA ILE A 60 -4.36 -7.95 -6.15
C ILE A 60 -3.24 -7.09 -6.72
N HIS A 61 -3.15 -5.86 -6.23
CA HIS A 61 -2.08 -4.92 -6.55
C HIS A 61 -1.20 -4.70 -5.32
N GLN A 62 0.11 -4.56 -5.53
CA GLN A 62 1.07 -4.22 -4.49
C GLN A 62 1.70 -2.86 -4.80
N TYR A 63 1.80 -2.00 -3.78
CA TYR A 63 2.34 -0.65 -3.92
C TYR A 63 3.63 -0.43 -3.13
N VAL A 64 3.78 -1.10 -1.99
CA VAL A 64 4.96 -0.95 -1.12
C VAL A 64 5.51 -2.33 -0.78
N GLU A 65 6.83 -2.47 -0.79
CA GLU A 65 7.51 -3.70 -0.37
C GLU A 65 7.27 -4.00 1.11
N LEU A 66 7.27 -5.28 1.48
CA LEU A 66 6.95 -5.70 2.86
C LEU A 66 7.99 -5.24 3.89
N GLU A 67 9.22 -4.99 3.44
CA GLU A 67 10.33 -4.49 4.24
C GLU A 67 10.22 -2.98 4.56
N ASN A 68 9.35 -2.28 3.82
CA ASN A 68 9.11 -0.85 3.95
C ASN A 68 7.79 -0.56 4.68
N VAL A 69 7.67 0.67 5.19
CA VAL A 69 6.50 1.16 5.90
C VAL A 69 5.64 1.99 4.95
N ALA A 70 4.50 1.44 4.57
CA ALA A 70 3.46 2.18 3.84
C ALA A 70 2.80 3.25 4.73
N TRP A 71 2.37 4.34 4.11
CA TRP A 71 1.83 5.52 4.77
C TRP A 71 0.30 5.45 4.86
N ALA A 72 -0.22 4.40 5.51
CA ALA A 72 -1.66 4.12 5.63
C ALA A 72 -2.29 4.52 6.97
N ASN A 73 -1.49 4.50 8.05
CA ASN A 73 -2.02 4.46 9.43
C ASN A 73 -1.87 5.77 10.20
N PHE A 74 -1.55 6.88 9.52
CA PHE A 74 -1.29 8.21 10.10
C PHE A 74 -0.83 8.17 11.57
N PHE A 75 0.44 7.86 11.81
CA PHE A 75 1.10 8.28 13.04
C PHE A 75 2.03 9.41 12.64
N GLY A 76 1.68 10.64 13.02
CA GLY A 76 2.44 11.83 12.69
C GLY A 76 3.94 11.60 12.89
N GLN A 77 4.71 11.65 11.81
CA GLN A 77 5.38 12.85 11.35
C GLN A 77 5.92 12.58 9.95
N TYR A 78 5.34 13.27 8.95
CA TYR A 78 6.15 13.71 7.81
C TYR A 78 7.10 14.81 8.35
N PRO A 79 8.30 14.98 7.77
CA PRO A 79 9.27 15.96 8.26
C PRO A 79 8.68 17.35 8.47
#